data_AF-A0A1H6HS88-F1
#
_entry.id   AF-A0A1H6HS88-F1
#
_cell.length_a   1.000
_cell.length_b   1.000
_cell.length_c   1.000
_cell.angle_alpha   90.00
_cell.angle_beta   90.00
_cell.angle_gamma   90.00
#
_symmetry.space_group_name_H-M   'P 1'
#
loop_
_entity.id
_entity.type
_entity.pdbx_description
1 polymer ?
#
loop_
_entity_poly.entity_id
_entity_poly.type
_entity_poly.pdbx_seq_one_letter_code
_entity_poly.pdbx_strand_id
1 'polypeptide(L)'
;MQKAKETGIRCLLLALLMVIGVFAGVFTPRRYALAAEDFRTWRQLDERWGNTAMGGTTVRKSGCYITSIAMAAVASGACDTKDFDPGVFAKKLNDMGAFSSGGALIAWASVNKAIPDISIATANLYFKSSDQKGKAAEMKEYLDKGLYVICNVGGHWVYVDGIIGDDVYMADPAKDEIMMFKAYNNASITCFQALKGKNPYSGFTPLTIKEEVSETSSITALSSTTTTATATVTTAKAAASSSKTTTATKAAVTSKATSVSAVKNSAAVSTAKTAPNEYMAGEYYCTAAEKVDVFADMKDQKTSIAALEYGNIVNVVSVSGSYGEVKIGGKKGWIDLSKFEYAGTAQDLEAGDINSDGSADKYDLALVNEYITKSEKLPEGVSVLTSWEIKAADLSGDGVINNTDVLLYLMHICN
;
A
#
# COMPACT_ATOMS: atom_id res chain seq x y z
N MET A 1 -15.79 40.12 54.30
CA MET A 1 -16.30 40.72 53.05
C MET A 1 -15.32 40.66 51.86
N GLN A 2 -13.99 40.71 52.06
CA GLN A 2 -13.03 40.62 50.94
C GLN A 2 -13.02 39.26 50.20
N LYS A 3 -13.18 38.14 50.91
CA LYS A 3 -13.16 36.78 50.32
C LYS A 3 -14.33 36.50 49.36
N ALA A 4 -15.47 37.18 49.52
CA ALA A 4 -16.62 37.05 48.63
C ALA A 4 -16.46 37.88 47.33
N LYS A 5 -15.69 38.98 47.38
CA LYS A 5 -15.40 39.82 46.22
C LYS A 5 -14.43 39.14 45.24
N GLU A 6 -13.45 38.38 45.72
CA GLU A 6 -12.49 37.67 44.86
C GLU A 6 -13.14 36.49 44.09
N THR A 7 -14.07 35.77 44.72
CA THR A 7 -14.79 34.67 44.06
C THR A 7 -15.74 35.18 42.98
N GLY A 8 -16.39 36.32 43.20
CA GLY A 8 -17.26 36.96 42.21
C GLY A 8 -16.52 37.44 40.95
N ILE A 9 -15.32 38.01 41.13
CA ILE A 9 -14.50 38.51 40.01
C ILE A 9 -13.94 37.35 39.18
N ARG A 10 -13.54 36.24 39.81
CA ARG A 10 -13.06 35.04 39.09
C ARG A 10 -14.16 34.35 38.29
N CYS A 11 -15.39 34.27 38.82
CA CYS A 11 -16.54 33.74 38.08
C CYS A 11 -16.92 34.64 36.90
N LEU A 12 -16.82 35.97 37.04
CA LEU A 12 -17.12 36.90 35.94
C LEU A 12 -16.09 36.81 34.80
N LEU A 13 -14.80 36.65 35.13
CA LEU A 13 -13.72 36.47 34.16
C LEU A 13 -13.80 35.12 33.42
N LEU A 14 -14.16 34.04 34.13
CA LEU A 14 -14.40 32.72 33.52
C LEU A 14 -15.63 32.73 32.60
N ALA A 15 -16.70 33.44 32.98
CA ALA A 15 -17.86 33.62 32.13
C ALA A 15 -17.53 34.46 30.88
N LEU A 16 -16.72 35.51 31.02
CA LEU A 16 -16.29 36.35 29.88
C LEU A 16 -15.40 35.57 28.89
N LEU A 17 -14.49 34.71 29.38
CA LEU A 17 -13.66 33.83 28.55
C LEU A 17 -14.49 32.78 27.80
N MET A 18 -15.54 32.24 28.42
CA MET A 18 -16.47 31.33 27.72
C MET A 18 -17.32 32.06 26.67
N VAL A 19 -17.73 33.31 26.91
CA VAL A 19 -18.50 34.10 25.93
C VAL A 19 -17.64 34.51 24.72
N ILE A 20 -16.36 34.85 24.92
CA ILE A 20 -15.44 35.15 23.80
C ILE A 20 -15.14 33.89 22.96
N GLY A 21 -15.06 32.71 23.59
CA GLY A 21 -14.92 31.43 22.88
C GLY A 21 -16.15 31.07 22.01
N VAL A 22 -17.35 31.45 22.44
CA VAL A 22 -18.60 31.20 21.69
C VAL A 22 -18.74 32.13 20.47
N PHE A 23 -18.22 33.37 20.52
CA PHE A 23 -18.26 34.28 19.36
C PHE A 23 -17.13 34.05 18.34
N ALA A 24 -16.01 33.44 18.72
CA ALA A 24 -14.97 33.03 17.77
C ALA A 24 -15.42 31.86 16.85
N GLY A 25 -16.45 31.09 17.26
CA GLY A 25 -17.00 29.98 16.48
C GLY A 25 -18.05 30.36 15.43
N VAL A 26 -18.50 31.63 15.37
CA VAL A 26 -19.68 32.04 14.56
C VAL A 26 -19.31 32.84 13.29
N PHE A 27 -18.02 33.16 13.09
CA PHE A 27 -17.54 33.85 11.87
C PHE A 27 -16.50 33.04 11.07
N THR A 28 -16.60 31.71 11.07
CA THR A 28 -16.02 30.95 9.95
C THR A 28 -16.96 31.12 8.76
N PRO A 29 -16.49 31.63 7.60
CA PRO A 29 -17.31 31.61 6.41
C PRO A 29 -17.68 30.16 6.15
N ARG A 30 -18.99 29.88 6.06
CA ARG A 30 -19.55 28.62 5.54
C ARG A 30 -19.08 28.46 4.10
N ARG A 31 -17.84 28.00 3.93
CA ARG A 31 -17.46 27.28 2.74
C ARG A 31 -18.25 25.99 2.81
N TYR A 32 -19.03 25.73 1.78
CA TYR A 32 -19.55 24.40 1.54
C TYR A 32 -18.35 23.46 1.55
N ALA A 33 -18.13 22.78 2.67
CA ALA A 33 -17.27 21.62 2.71
C ALA A 33 -18.00 20.59 1.86
N LEU A 34 -17.56 20.41 0.61
CA LEU A 34 -17.66 19.09 -0.01
C LEU A 34 -17.16 18.13 1.07
N ALA A 35 -18.03 17.22 1.53
CA ALA A 35 -17.61 16.24 2.51
C ALA A 35 -16.36 15.57 1.94
N ALA A 36 -15.23 15.71 2.65
CA ALA A 36 -14.00 15.05 2.27
C ALA A 36 -14.34 13.56 2.09
N GLU A 37 -13.98 13.00 0.95
CA GLU A 37 -14.20 11.58 0.70
C GLU A 37 -13.52 10.80 1.84
N ASP A 38 -14.19 9.76 2.33
CA ASP A 38 -13.58 8.88 3.32
C ASP A 38 -12.59 7.95 2.62
N PHE A 39 -11.30 8.16 2.85
CA PHE A 39 -10.23 7.37 2.23
C PHE A 39 -10.36 5.86 2.50
N ARG A 40 -11.11 5.44 3.53
CA ARG A 40 -11.34 4.03 3.86
C ARG A 40 -12.18 3.32 2.79
N THR A 41 -12.91 4.06 1.96
CA THR A 41 -13.67 3.53 0.83
C THR A 41 -12.86 3.45 -0.47
N TRP A 42 -11.61 3.92 -0.47
CA TRP A 42 -10.76 3.83 -1.66
C TRP A 42 -10.52 2.38 -2.05
N ARG A 43 -10.83 2.06 -3.31
CA ARG A 43 -10.59 0.74 -3.91
C ARG A 43 -9.57 0.85 -5.02
N GLN A 44 -8.65 -0.09 -5.14
CA GLN A 44 -7.73 -0.11 -6.29
C GLN A 44 -8.51 -0.29 -7.61
N LEU A 45 -9.69 -0.93 -7.55
CA LEU A 45 -10.61 -1.19 -8.65
C LEU A 45 -11.50 0.02 -9.00
N ASP A 46 -11.39 1.15 -8.29
CA ASP A 46 -12.18 2.35 -8.58
C ASP A 46 -11.93 2.83 -10.02
N GLU A 47 -12.98 3.25 -10.73
CA GLU A 47 -12.86 3.70 -12.12
C GLU A 47 -12.09 5.02 -12.25
N ARG A 48 -12.09 5.86 -11.20
CA ARG A 48 -11.41 7.16 -11.19
C ARG A 48 -9.90 7.04 -11.41
N TRP A 49 -9.28 6.01 -10.82
CA TRP A 49 -7.83 5.83 -10.89
C TRP A 49 -7.38 4.43 -11.29
N GLY A 50 -8.27 3.45 -11.39
CA GLY A 50 -7.89 2.05 -11.65
C GLY A 50 -7.11 1.84 -12.95
N ASN A 51 -7.26 2.74 -13.92
CA ASN A 51 -6.51 2.73 -15.18
C ASN A 51 -5.18 3.49 -15.13
N THR A 52 -4.84 4.13 -14.01
CA THR A 52 -3.57 4.84 -13.84
C THR A 52 -2.42 3.84 -13.91
N ALA A 53 -1.41 4.15 -14.71
CA ALA A 53 -0.24 3.31 -14.91
C ALA A 53 0.62 3.22 -13.65
N MET A 54 1.15 2.03 -13.42
CA MET A 54 2.16 1.73 -12.41
C MET A 54 3.19 0.80 -13.04
N GLY A 55 4.27 1.33 -13.61
CA GLY A 55 5.20 0.53 -14.40
C GLY A 55 4.46 -0.13 -15.58
N GLY A 56 4.58 -1.46 -15.72
CA GLY A 56 3.90 -2.24 -16.76
C GLY A 56 2.47 -2.70 -16.42
N THR A 57 1.88 -2.21 -15.31
CA THR A 57 0.51 -2.56 -14.88
C THR A 57 -0.30 -1.30 -14.55
N THR A 58 -1.42 -1.46 -13.85
CA THR A 58 -2.26 -0.36 -13.38
C THR A 58 -2.64 -0.52 -11.92
N VAL A 59 -3.13 0.57 -11.31
CA VAL A 59 -3.67 0.55 -9.94
C VAL A 59 -4.71 -0.56 -9.77
N ARG A 60 -5.62 -0.75 -10.73
CA ARG A 60 -6.64 -1.82 -10.70
C ARG A 60 -6.04 -3.20 -10.53
N LYS A 61 -4.95 -3.49 -11.23
CA LYS A 61 -4.38 -4.85 -11.30
C LYS A 61 -3.43 -5.15 -10.14
N SER A 62 -2.64 -4.17 -9.70
CA SER A 62 -1.54 -4.40 -8.74
C SER A 62 -1.39 -3.32 -7.67
N GLY A 63 -2.38 -2.42 -7.54
CA GLY A 63 -2.26 -1.20 -6.73
C GLY A 63 -2.56 -1.35 -5.23
N CYS A 64 -2.76 -2.56 -4.70
CA CYS A 64 -3.13 -2.75 -3.29
C CYS A 64 -2.15 -2.07 -2.34
N TYR A 65 -0.85 -2.29 -2.57
CA TYR A 65 0.21 -1.74 -1.74
C TYR A 65 0.21 -0.21 -1.68
N ILE A 66 0.25 0.45 -2.83
CA ILE A 66 0.26 1.93 -2.88
C ILE A 66 -1.07 2.53 -2.43
N THR A 67 -2.18 1.82 -2.59
CA THR A 67 -3.49 2.28 -2.13
C THR A 67 -3.53 2.28 -0.60
N SER A 68 -3.01 1.24 0.05
CA SER A 68 -2.89 1.21 1.51
C SER A 68 -1.94 2.27 2.06
N ILE A 69 -0.85 2.58 1.34
CA ILE A 69 0.05 3.70 1.70
C ILE A 69 -0.66 5.05 1.53
N ALA A 70 -1.42 5.24 0.46
CA ALA A 70 -2.19 6.46 0.23
C ALA A 70 -3.23 6.69 1.35
N MET A 71 -3.88 5.62 1.82
CA MET A 71 -4.77 5.66 2.99
C MET A 71 -4.02 6.13 4.24
N ALA A 72 -2.83 5.58 4.53
CA ALA A 72 -2.00 6.03 5.64
C ALA A 72 -1.54 7.50 5.50
N ALA A 73 -1.28 7.96 4.28
CA ALA A 73 -0.92 9.36 4.00
C ALA A 73 -2.06 10.32 4.37
N VAL A 74 -3.29 9.99 4.03
CA VAL A 74 -4.46 10.79 4.43
C VAL A 74 -4.74 10.65 5.93
N ALA A 75 -4.69 9.42 6.46
CA ALA A 75 -4.94 9.15 7.88
C ALA A 75 -3.97 9.91 8.81
N SER A 76 -2.75 10.16 8.35
CA SER A 76 -1.76 10.96 9.08
C SER A 76 -1.86 12.47 8.85
N GLY A 77 -2.71 12.92 7.93
CA GLY A 77 -2.81 14.32 7.53
C GLY A 77 -1.63 14.81 6.66
N ALA A 78 -0.83 13.90 6.12
CA ALA A 78 0.19 14.21 5.11
C ALA A 78 -0.45 14.64 3.78
N CYS A 79 -1.65 14.13 3.47
CA CYS A 79 -2.40 14.43 2.26
C CYS A 79 -3.88 14.68 2.57
N ASP A 80 -4.59 15.36 1.66
CA ASP A 80 -6.02 15.69 1.75
C ASP A 80 -6.75 15.08 0.55
N THR A 81 -7.89 14.44 0.79
CA THR A 81 -8.67 13.72 -0.24
C THR A 81 -9.24 14.63 -1.33
N LYS A 82 -9.20 15.96 -1.15
CA LYS A 82 -9.60 16.93 -2.18
C LYS A 82 -8.68 16.94 -3.41
N ASP A 83 -7.38 16.72 -3.21
CA ASP A 83 -6.36 16.83 -4.27
C ASP A 83 -5.45 15.59 -4.36
N PHE A 84 -5.67 14.59 -3.51
CA PHE A 84 -4.85 13.38 -3.43
C PHE A 84 -5.73 12.13 -3.35
N ASP A 85 -5.42 11.17 -4.20
CA ASP A 85 -6.04 9.85 -4.26
C ASP A 85 -4.98 8.81 -4.70
N PRO A 86 -5.31 7.50 -4.71
CA PRO A 86 -4.36 6.47 -5.14
C PRO A 86 -3.83 6.65 -6.57
N GLY A 87 -4.61 7.24 -7.48
CA GLY A 87 -4.19 7.55 -8.85
C GLY A 87 -3.19 8.70 -8.90
N VAL A 88 -3.44 9.78 -8.16
CA VAL A 88 -2.49 10.89 -8.01
C VAL A 88 -1.17 10.38 -7.44
N PHE A 89 -1.23 9.50 -6.44
CA PHE A 89 -0.03 8.90 -5.87
C PHE A 89 0.71 8.00 -6.86
N ALA A 90 -0.03 7.10 -7.55
CA ALA A 90 0.52 6.25 -8.58
C ALA A 90 1.21 7.07 -9.67
N LYS A 91 0.58 8.16 -10.13
CA LYS A 91 1.18 9.03 -11.15
C LYS A 91 2.49 9.64 -10.67
N LYS A 92 2.55 10.19 -9.46
CA LYS A 92 3.79 10.75 -8.90
C LYS A 92 4.93 9.73 -8.87
N LEU A 93 4.63 8.53 -8.37
CA LEU A 93 5.59 7.42 -8.33
C LEU A 93 6.03 6.98 -9.74
N ASN A 94 5.09 6.92 -10.68
CA ASN A 94 5.38 6.54 -12.05
C ASN A 94 6.22 7.60 -12.80
N ASP A 95 5.94 8.88 -12.59
CA ASP A 95 6.70 10.00 -13.17
C ASP A 95 8.17 10.01 -12.73
N MET A 96 8.48 9.46 -11.56
CA MET A 96 9.85 9.31 -11.04
C MET A 96 10.45 7.92 -11.28
N GLY A 97 9.79 7.07 -12.08
CA GLY A 97 10.29 5.73 -12.40
C GLY A 97 10.33 4.78 -11.20
N ALA A 98 9.51 5.02 -10.17
CA ALA A 98 9.56 4.26 -8.92
C ALA A 98 9.03 2.82 -9.03
N PHE A 99 8.45 2.45 -10.17
CA PHE A 99 7.84 1.14 -10.37
C PHE A 99 8.65 0.27 -11.32
N SER A 100 8.76 -1.00 -10.96
CA SER A 100 9.26 -2.05 -11.84
C SER A 100 8.25 -2.33 -12.95
N SER A 101 8.67 -3.08 -13.97
CA SER A 101 7.76 -3.53 -15.03
C SER A 101 6.54 -4.30 -14.49
N GLY A 102 6.69 -5.00 -13.36
CA GLY A 102 5.60 -5.70 -12.66
C GLY A 102 4.68 -4.80 -11.82
N GLY A 103 5.00 -3.51 -11.68
CA GLY A 103 4.27 -2.54 -10.86
C GLY A 103 4.60 -2.56 -9.38
N ALA A 104 5.65 -3.29 -8.98
CA ALA A 104 6.17 -3.22 -7.62
C ALA A 104 7.01 -1.95 -7.45
N LEU A 105 7.06 -1.40 -6.23
CA LEU A 105 7.99 -0.32 -5.94
C LEU A 105 9.43 -0.86 -5.99
N ILE A 106 10.29 -0.19 -6.75
CA ILE A 106 11.72 -0.51 -6.86
C ILE A 106 12.45 -0.11 -5.57
N ALA A 107 12.09 1.07 -5.02
CA ALA A 107 12.64 1.57 -3.77
C ALA A 107 11.56 2.20 -2.91
N TRP A 108 11.50 1.84 -1.62
CA TRP A 108 10.56 2.43 -0.67
C TRP A 108 10.80 3.92 -0.43
N ALA A 109 12.03 4.41 -0.60
CA ALA A 109 12.36 5.83 -0.56
C ALA A 109 11.53 6.66 -1.55
N SER A 110 11.07 6.06 -2.65
CA SER A 110 10.17 6.71 -3.60
C SER A 110 8.84 7.16 -2.97
N VAL A 111 8.36 6.45 -1.96
CA VAL A 111 7.18 6.87 -1.17
C VAL A 111 7.45 8.20 -0.50
N ASN A 112 8.62 8.34 0.12
CA ASN A 112 9.03 9.57 0.79
C ASN A 112 9.28 10.71 -0.21
N LYS A 113 9.91 10.42 -1.35
CA LYS A 113 10.08 11.41 -2.43
C LYS A 113 8.72 11.89 -2.98
N ALA A 114 7.73 11.01 -3.11
CA ALA A 114 6.40 11.36 -3.59
C ALA A 114 5.52 12.06 -2.52
N ILE A 115 5.73 11.73 -1.24
CA ILE A 115 5.03 12.29 -0.07
C ILE A 115 6.07 12.48 1.06
N PRO A 116 6.70 13.66 1.19
CA PRO A 116 7.81 13.88 2.13
C PRO A 116 7.50 13.58 3.60
N ASP A 117 6.23 13.70 3.99
CA ASP A 117 5.78 13.43 5.36
C ASP A 117 5.41 11.94 5.61
N ILE A 118 5.64 11.06 4.63
CA ILE A 118 5.42 9.61 4.75
C ILE A 118 6.72 8.86 4.48
N SER A 119 7.01 7.86 5.31
CA SER A 119 8.08 6.90 5.02
C SER A 119 7.72 5.49 5.51
N ILE A 120 8.20 4.49 4.79
CA ILE A 120 8.17 3.10 5.24
C ILE A 120 9.20 2.98 6.37
N ALA A 121 8.74 2.82 7.60
CA ALA A 121 9.59 2.85 8.79
C ALA A 121 10.24 1.50 9.10
N THR A 122 9.71 0.42 8.52
CA THR A 122 10.20 -0.94 8.74
C THR A 122 10.20 -1.72 7.43
N ALA A 123 11.13 -2.67 7.29
CA ALA A 123 10.97 -3.74 6.33
C ALA A 123 9.73 -4.61 6.63
N ASN A 124 9.53 -5.67 5.85
CA ASN A 124 8.50 -6.66 6.13
C ASN A 124 8.76 -7.33 7.49
N LEU A 125 7.90 -7.04 8.46
CA LEU A 125 7.91 -7.67 9.77
C LEU A 125 7.07 -8.93 9.71
N TYR A 126 7.70 -10.09 9.79
CA TYR A 126 7.00 -11.37 9.87
C TYR A 126 6.45 -11.59 11.27
N PHE A 127 5.20 -12.03 11.34
CA PHE A 127 4.55 -12.32 12.61
C PHE A 127 5.27 -13.44 13.35
N LYS A 128 5.51 -13.21 14.65
CA LYS A 128 6.04 -14.25 15.55
C LYS A 128 4.91 -15.15 16.03
N SER A 129 3.72 -14.60 16.22
CA SER A 129 2.53 -15.36 16.61
C SER A 129 1.87 -16.04 15.42
N SER A 130 1.39 -17.26 15.67
CA SER A 130 0.53 -17.99 14.74
C SER A 130 -0.96 -17.72 14.94
N ASP A 131 -1.39 -17.08 16.02
CA ASP A 131 -2.80 -16.82 16.34
C ASP A 131 -3.22 -15.35 16.13
N GLN A 132 -4.52 -15.12 15.98
CA GLN A 132 -5.08 -13.81 15.68
C GLN A 132 -4.75 -12.76 16.76
N LYS A 133 -4.84 -13.17 18.03
CA LYS A 133 -4.59 -12.30 19.18
C LYS A 133 -3.15 -11.81 19.22
N GLY A 134 -2.18 -12.70 19.06
CA GLY A 134 -0.77 -12.32 19.03
C GLY A 134 -0.43 -11.44 17.84
N LYS A 135 -0.99 -11.72 16.65
CA LYS A 135 -0.81 -10.86 15.47
C LYS A 135 -1.42 -9.46 15.67
N ALA A 136 -2.60 -9.38 16.28
CA ALA A 136 -3.19 -8.10 16.66
C ALA A 136 -2.27 -7.33 17.63
N ALA A 137 -1.76 -8.00 18.66
CA ALA A 137 -0.85 -7.39 19.64
C ALA A 137 0.46 -6.90 19.00
N GLU A 138 1.06 -7.67 18.09
CA GLU A 138 2.29 -7.28 17.39
C GLU A 138 2.08 -6.02 16.54
N MET A 139 1.00 -5.93 15.77
CA MET A 139 0.69 -4.70 15.02
C MET A 139 0.36 -3.54 15.94
N LYS A 140 -0.37 -3.80 17.03
CA LYS A 140 -0.77 -2.78 18.01
C LYS A 140 0.45 -2.11 18.64
N GLU A 141 1.54 -2.85 18.87
CA GLU A 141 2.80 -2.29 19.37
C GLU A 141 3.33 -1.14 18.50
N TYR A 142 3.15 -1.23 17.17
CA TYR A 142 3.57 -0.17 16.25
C TYR A 142 2.58 0.99 16.20
N LEU A 143 1.27 0.70 16.24
CA LEU A 143 0.23 1.73 16.36
C LEU A 143 0.43 2.55 17.64
N ASP A 144 0.74 1.91 18.77
CA ASP A 144 0.97 2.56 20.07
C ASP A 144 2.26 3.40 20.09
N LYS A 145 3.22 3.12 19.20
CA LYS A 145 4.41 3.97 18.94
C LYS A 145 4.09 5.18 18.05
N GLY A 146 2.83 5.37 17.65
CA GLY A 146 2.40 6.44 16.76
C GLY A 146 2.69 6.17 15.29
N LEU A 147 2.96 4.92 14.91
CA LEU A 147 3.16 4.54 13.51
C LEU A 147 1.84 4.05 12.90
N TYR A 148 1.78 4.06 11.58
CA TYR A 148 0.67 3.49 10.81
C TYR A 148 1.06 2.08 10.38
N VAL A 149 0.09 1.19 10.15
CA VAL A 149 0.38 -0.20 9.77
C VAL A 149 -0.33 -0.56 8.47
N ILE A 150 0.38 -1.24 7.57
CA ILE A 150 -0.21 -1.98 6.45
C ILE A 150 0.15 -3.45 6.60
N CYS A 151 -0.75 -4.35 6.22
CA CYS A 151 -0.62 -5.77 6.47
C CYS A 151 -0.77 -6.59 5.19
N ASN A 152 0.10 -7.58 4.99
CA ASN A 152 -0.01 -8.56 3.92
C ASN A 152 -0.92 -9.71 4.35
N VAL A 153 -2.03 -9.87 3.64
CA VAL A 153 -3.11 -10.81 3.96
C VAL A 153 -3.19 -11.95 2.94
N GLY A 154 -2.05 -12.33 2.36
CA GLY A 154 -1.93 -13.44 1.40
C GLY A 154 -1.67 -12.99 -0.03
N GLY A 155 -0.65 -12.14 -0.24
CA GLY A 155 -0.34 -11.53 -1.54
C GLY A 155 -1.15 -10.27 -1.84
N HIS A 156 -1.94 -9.81 -0.88
CA HIS A 156 -2.71 -8.57 -0.93
C HIS A 156 -2.35 -7.69 0.27
N TRP A 157 -2.34 -6.38 0.09
CA TRP A 157 -2.01 -5.41 1.14
C TRP A 157 -3.24 -4.61 1.54
N VAL A 158 -3.42 -4.44 2.85
CA VAL A 158 -4.51 -3.66 3.44
C VAL A 158 -3.96 -2.64 4.43
N TYR A 159 -4.65 -1.52 4.58
CA TYR A 159 -4.33 -0.55 5.62
C TYR A 159 -5.00 -0.97 6.93
N VAL A 160 -4.23 -1.06 8.02
CA VAL A 160 -4.76 -1.35 9.36
C VAL A 160 -5.17 -0.02 9.99
N ASP A 161 -6.48 0.18 10.05
CA ASP A 161 -7.09 1.42 10.51
C ASP A 161 -7.17 1.49 12.04
N GLY A 162 -7.29 0.33 12.69
CA GLY A 162 -7.39 0.25 14.13
C GLY A 162 -7.33 -1.15 14.71
N ILE A 163 -7.01 -1.24 16.00
CA ILE A 163 -7.07 -2.48 16.76
C ILE A 163 -7.78 -2.20 18.09
N ILE A 164 -8.92 -2.87 18.31
CA ILE A 164 -9.68 -2.81 19.57
C ILE A 164 -9.70 -4.22 20.17
N GLY A 165 -9.00 -4.41 21.29
CA GLY A 165 -8.81 -5.75 21.84
C GLY A 165 -8.04 -6.63 20.87
N ASP A 166 -8.65 -7.75 20.47
CA ASP A 166 -8.08 -8.71 19.51
C ASP A 166 -8.59 -8.47 18.07
N ASP A 167 -9.52 -7.53 17.89
CA ASP A 167 -10.13 -7.21 16.60
C ASP A 167 -9.28 -6.21 15.80
N VAL A 168 -8.97 -6.58 14.57
CA VAL A 168 -8.21 -5.73 13.64
C VAL A 168 -9.15 -5.16 12.57
N TYR A 169 -9.31 -3.84 12.59
CA TYR A 169 -10.07 -3.06 11.61
C TYR A 169 -9.15 -2.65 10.47
N MET A 170 -9.60 -2.85 9.23
CA MET A 170 -8.87 -2.55 8.02
C MET A 170 -9.67 -1.72 7.03
N ALA A 171 -8.97 -0.91 6.24
CA ALA A 171 -9.45 -0.41 4.96
C ALA A 171 -8.78 -1.23 3.85
N ASP A 172 -9.61 -1.91 3.05
CA ASP A 172 -9.16 -2.89 2.09
C ASP A 172 -9.33 -2.35 0.65
N PRO A 173 -8.25 -2.24 -0.14
CA PRO A 173 -8.31 -1.81 -1.53
C PRO A 173 -9.17 -2.69 -2.45
N ALA A 174 -9.51 -3.93 -2.05
CA ALA A 174 -10.21 -4.91 -2.88
C ALA A 174 -11.67 -5.15 -2.49
N LYS A 175 -12.10 -4.80 -1.27
CA LYS A 175 -13.46 -5.11 -0.76
C LYS A 175 -13.87 -4.23 0.42
N ASP A 176 -15.14 -4.32 0.81
CA ASP A 176 -15.74 -3.46 1.85
C ASP A 176 -15.73 -4.07 3.26
N GLU A 177 -15.30 -5.33 3.42
CA GLU A 177 -15.22 -5.96 4.75
C GLU A 177 -14.15 -5.26 5.59
N ILE A 178 -14.53 -4.83 6.79
CA ILE A 178 -13.65 -4.03 7.66
C ILE A 178 -12.90 -4.87 8.70
N MET A 179 -13.28 -6.12 8.93
CA MET A 179 -12.67 -6.99 9.95
C MET A 179 -11.64 -7.92 9.30
N MET A 180 -10.35 -7.70 9.55
CA MET A 180 -9.26 -8.39 8.84
C MET A 180 -9.31 -9.91 9.00
N PHE A 181 -9.46 -10.40 10.24
CA PHE A 181 -9.48 -11.84 10.53
C PHE A 181 -10.77 -12.57 10.12
N LYS A 182 -11.84 -11.81 9.84
CA LYS A 182 -13.07 -12.34 9.23
C LYS A 182 -12.94 -12.40 7.71
N ALA A 183 -12.26 -11.40 7.13
CA ALA A 183 -12.07 -11.27 5.69
C ALA A 183 -11.00 -12.20 5.12
N TYR A 184 -10.04 -12.62 5.93
CA TYR A 184 -8.85 -13.35 5.51
C TYR A 184 -8.51 -14.50 6.45
N ASN A 185 -8.01 -15.60 5.88
CA ASN A 185 -7.51 -16.72 6.66
C ASN A 185 -6.27 -16.29 7.45
N ASN A 186 -6.30 -16.51 8.77
CA ASN A 186 -5.20 -16.17 9.66
C ASN A 186 -3.84 -16.75 9.20
N ALA A 187 -3.80 -17.94 8.60
CA ALA A 187 -2.55 -18.55 8.13
C ALA A 187 -1.92 -17.79 6.94
N SER A 188 -2.73 -17.07 6.16
CA SER A 188 -2.27 -16.28 5.00
C SER A 188 -1.73 -14.90 5.39
N ILE A 189 -1.94 -14.49 6.65
CA ILE A 189 -1.49 -13.20 7.17
C ILE A 189 -0.08 -13.37 7.72
N THR A 190 0.93 -13.04 6.92
CA THR A 190 2.32 -13.48 7.17
C THR A 190 3.24 -12.35 7.62
N CYS A 191 3.02 -11.13 7.14
CA CYS A 191 3.84 -9.98 7.50
C CYS A 191 3.05 -8.67 7.46
N PHE A 192 3.63 -7.65 8.08
CA PHE A 192 3.14 -6.27 8.04
C PHE A 192 4.31 -5.31 7.90
N GLN A 193 3.99 -4.05 7.61
CA GLN A 193 4.95 -2.95 7.63
C GLN A 193 4.39 -1.81 8.46
N ALA A 194 5.28 -1.12 9.16
CA ALA A 194 4.95 0.12 9.84
C ALA A 194 5.45 1.32 9.03
N LEU A 195 4.67 2.40 9.06
CA LEU A 195 4.94 3.64 8.35
C LEU A 195 4.98 4.79 9.34
N LYS A 196 5.90 5.73 9.12
CA LYS A 196 5.86 7.03 9.77
C LYS A 196 4.99 7.96 8.94
N GLY A 197 4.02 8.60 9.59
CA GLY A 197 3.19 9.64 9.00
C GLY A 197 3.50 11.02 9.56
N LYS A 198 2.88 12.05 8.97
CA LYS A 198 3.04 13.44 9.38
C LYS A 198 2.72 13.63 10.86
N ASN A 199 1.52 13.22 11.25
CA ASN A 199 1.09 13.17 12.63
C ASN A 199 1.22 11.72 13.13
N PRO A 200 1.59 11.50 14.41
CA PRO A 200 1.55 10.18 15.00
C PRO A 200 0.13 9.59 14.93
N TYR A 201 0.05 8.27 14.75
CA TYR A 201 -1.22 7.55 14.85
C TYR A 201 -1.89 7.87 16.19
N SER A 202 -3.10 8.40 16.13
CA SER A 202 -3.84 8.94 17.29
C SER A 202 -5.04 8.08 17.70
N GLY A 203 -5.12 6.85 17.19
CA GLY A 203 -6.22 5.94 17.46
C GLY A 203 -7.24 5.84 16.33
N PHE A 204 -8.10 4.84 16.47
CA PHE A 204 -9.12 4.48 15.50
C PHE A 204 -10.42 5.23 15.77
N THR A 205 -10.98 5.82 14.72
CA THR A 205 -12.38 6.26 14.73
C THR A 205 -13.15 5.32 13.81
N PRO A 206 -14.02 4.45 14.35
CA PRO A 206 -14.82 3.56 13.53
C PRO A 206 -15.62 4.34 12.49
N LEU A 207 -15.66 3.82 11.26
CA LEU A 207 -16.60 4.27 10.26
C LEU A 207 -18.01 4.25 10.85
N THR A 208 -18.57 5.43 11.09
CA THR A 208 -20.00 5.53 11.35
C THR A 208 -20.67 5.37 10.00
N ILE A 209 -21.19 4.18 9.71
CA ILE A 209 -22.11 4.01 8.59
C ILE A 209 -23.28 4.95 8.89
N LYS A 210 -23.37 6.06 8.15
CA LYS A 210 -24.64 6.79 8.05
C LYS A 210 -25.61 5.81 7.42
N GLU A 211 -26.42 5.15 8.24
CA GLU A 211 -27.72 4.73 7.75
C GLU A 211 -28.36 6.00 7.18
N GLU A 212 -28.74 5.99 5.90
CA GLU A 212 -29.71 6.95 5.40
C GLU A 212 -31.00 6.70 6.17
N VAL A 213 -31.13 7.35 7.33
CA VAL A 213 -32.40 7.48 8.02
C VAL A 213 -33.21 8.43 7.16
N SER A 214 -34.03 7.86 6.29
CA SER A 214 -35.20 8.53 5.74
C SER A 214 -35.98 9.10 6.92
N GLU A 215 -35.95 10.41 7.09
CA GLU A 215 -36.71 11.11 8.11
C GLU A 215 -38.19 10.75 7.98
N THR A 216 -38.75 10.11 8.99
CA THR A 216 -40.11 10.41 9.41
C THR A 216 -40.14 10.40 10.93
N SER A 217 -40.41 11.59 11.45
CA SER A 217 -40.51 11.90 12.87
C SER A 217 -41.64 11.11 13.54
N SER A 218 -41.36 10.50 14.70
CA SER A 218 -42.33 10.42 15.78
C SER A 218 -41.63 10.18 17.12
N ILE A 219 -41.63 11.23 17.91
CA ILE A 219 -41.36 11.33 19.36
C ILE A 219 -42.06 10.19 20.15
N THR A 220 -41.37 9.59 21.13
CA THR A 220 -41.74 9.55 22.57
C THR A 220 -40.78 8.63 23.35
N ALA A 221 -40.51 9.02 24.59
CA ALA A 221 -39.46 8.57 25.50
C ALA A 221 -39.65 7.19 26.19
N LEU A 222 -38.51 6.65 26.64
CA LEU A 222 -38.23 5.74 27.78
C LEU A 222 -39.13 4.52 28.05
N SER A 223 -38.55 3.31 27.98
CA SER A 223 -38.15 2.50 29.17
C SER A 223 -37.80 1.06 28.81
N SER A 224 -36.86 0.51 29.58
CA SER A 224 -36.51 -0.91 29.70
C SER A 224 -37.71 -1.85 29.88
N THR A 225 -37.63 -3.08 29.37
CA THR A 225 -37.58 -4.37 30.11
C THR A 225 -37.91 -5.56 29.18
N THR A 226 -37.31 -6.69 29.54
CA THR A 226 -37.26 -8.07 29.02
C THR A 226 -38.59 -8.77 28.64
N THR A 227 -38.42 -9.89 27.92
CA THR A 227 -39.23 -11.14 27.80
C THR A 227 -40.20 -11.39 26.61
N THR A 228 -39.78 -12.38 25.80
CA THR A 228 -40.43 -13.67 25.43
C THR A 228 -41.83 -13.73 24.77
N ALA A 229 -41.84 -14.53 23.69
CA ALA A 229 -42.89 -15.47 23.22
C ALA A 229 -43.91 -15.03 22.15
N THR A 230 -43.72 -15.62 20.96
CA THR A 230 -44.63 -16.53 20.23
C THR A 230 -45.93 -16.03 19.59
N ALA A 231 -46.13 -16.55 18.36
CA ALA A 231 -47.39 -16.77 17.63
C ALA A 231 -48.06 -15.56 16.95
N THR A 232 -48.70 -15.63 15.78
CA THR A 232 -48.69 -16.47 14.55
C THR A 232 -49.63 -15.71 13.58
N VAL A 233 -49.53 -15.95 12.25
CA VAL A 233 -50.66 -15.96 11.27
C VAL A 233 -51.32 -14.60 10.96
N THR A 234 -51.65 -14.18 9.74
CA THR A 234 -51.49 -14.56 8.31
C THR A 234 -52.14 -13.40 7.53
N THR A 235 -51.84 -13.32 6.21
CA THR A 235 -52.72 -12.81 5.12
C THR A 235 -53.12 -11.33 5.17
N ALA A 236 -53.11 -10.56 4.08
CA ALA A 236 -53.68 -10.86 2.78
C ALA A 236 -53.16 -9.91 1.69
N LYS A 237 -53.32 -10.43 0.47
CA LYS A 237 -53.03 -9.91 -0.86
C LYS A 237 -54.23 -9.11 -1.39
N ALA A 238 -53.98 -7.99 -2.06
CA ALA A 238 -54.69 -7.48 -3.27
C ALA A 238 -54.14 -6.06 -3.56
N ALA A 239 -53.50 -5.74 -4.68
CA ALA A 239 -53.90 -5.81 -6.10
C ALA A 239 -54.80 -4.64 -6.55
N ALA A 240 -54.44 -4.12 -7.74
CA ALA A 240 -55.16 -3.22 -8.66
C ALA A 240 -55.17 -1.72 -8.31
N SER A 241 -55.17 -0.76 -9.25
CA SER A 241 -54.99 -0.72 -10.70
C SER A 241 -55.24 0.74 -11.14
N SER A 242 -54.61 1.16 -12.26
CA SER A 242 -55.02 2.27 -13.14
C SER A 242 -54.81 3.71 -12.59
N SER A 243 -54.56 4.78 -13.35
CA SER A 243 -54.46 4.97 -14.79
C SER A 243 -53.75 6.32 -15.07
N LYS A 244 -52.84 6.33 -16.06
CA LYS A 244 -52.83 7.22 -17.25
C LYS A 244 -52.90 8.75 -17.04
N THR A 245 -51.91 9.48 -17.59
CA THR A 245 -52.04 10.31 -18.82
C THR A 245 -50.93 11.37 -18.94
N THR A 246 -50.16 11.23 -20.03
CA THR A 246 -49.38 12.19 -20.86
C THR A 246 -49.09 13.61 -20.39
N THR A 247 -47.87 14.11 -20.69
CA THR A 247 -47.64 15.07 -21.80
C THR A 247 -46.14 15.09 -22.16
N ALA A 248 -45.86 14.93 -23.45
CA ALA A 248 -44.55 15.11 -24.05
C ALA A 248 -44.38 16.55 -24.54
N THR A 249 -43.16 17.10 -24.47
CA THR A 249 -42.74 18.11 -25.45
C THR A 249 -41.25 17.95 -25.75
N LYS A 250 -41.00 17.74 -27.03
CA LYS A 250 -39.72 17.58 -27.71
C LYS A 250 -39.34 18.94 -28.29
N ALA A 251 -38.09 19.36 -28.15
CA ALA A 251 -37.46 20.29 -29.07
C ALA A 251 -36.01 19.88 -29.29
N ALA A 252 -35.73 19.43 -30.51
CA ALA A 252 -34.41 19.15 -31.04
C ALA A 252 -33.97 20.37 -31.85
N VAL A 253 -32.69 20.73 -31.79
CA VAL A 253 -32.00 21.49 -32.85
C VAL A 253 -30.78 20.68 -33.27
N THR A 254 -30.66 20.53 -34.58
CA THR A 254 -29.74 19.65 -35.30
C THR A 254 -28.67 20.48 -36.01
N SER A 255 -27.57 19.78 -36.35
CA SER A 255 -26.59 20.01 -37.42
C SER A 255 -25.20 20.42 -36.89
N LYS A 256 -24.08 19.82 -37.31
CA LYS A 256 -23.81 18.86 -38.40
C LYS A 256 -22.45 18.20 -38.13
N ALA A 257 -22.41 16.88 -38.08
CA ALA A 257 -21.18 16.10 -38.17
C ALA A 257 -20.80 15.92 -39.65
N THR A 258 -19.50 15.89 -39.95
CA THR A 258 -18.96 15.19 -41.12
C THR A 258 -18.02 14.11 -40.64
N SER A 259 -18.23 12.93 -41.22
CA SER A 259 -17.90 11.59 -40.78
C SER A 259 -16.74 10.99 -41.56
N VAL A 260 -15.99 10.09 -40.93
CA VAL A 260 -15.59 8.76 -41.46
C VAL A 260 -14.85 8.02 -40.33
N SER A 261 -15.03 6.74 -40.03
CA SER A 261 -16.05 5.74 -40.32
C SER A 261 -15.80 4.63 -39.31
N ALA A 262 -16.82 4.23 -38.56
CA ALA A 262 -16.78 3.06 -37.71
C ALA A 262 -17.06 1.81 -38.57
N VAL A 263 -16.26 0.76 -38.39
CA VAL A 263 -16.70 -0.62 -38.65
C VAL A 263 -16.67 -1.34 -37.31
N LYS A 264 -17.86 -1.68 -36.82
CA LYS A 264 -18.03 -2.67 -35.74
C LYS A 264 -17.92 -4.05 -36.36
N ASN A 265 -17.14 -4.94 -35.75
CA ASN A 265 -17.67 -6.24 -35.38
C ASN A 265 -16.89 -6.87 -34.23
N SER A 266 -17.67 -7.45 -33.32
CA SER A 266 -17.30 -8.26 -32.17
C SER A 266 -16.69 -9.60 -32.60
N ALA A 267 -15.60 -10.05 -31.96
CA ALA A 267 -15.43 -11.42 -31.45
C ALA A 267 -13.96 -11.70 -31.03
N ALA A 268 -13.85 -12.41 -29.90
CA ALA A 268 -12.71 -13.21 -29.41
C ALA A 268 -11.45 -12.47 -28.91
N VAL A 269 -11.32 -12.46 -27.59
CA VAL A 269 -10.08 -12.27 -26.85
C VAL A 269 -9.07 -13.33 -27.31
N SER A 270 -8.07 -12.91 -28.07
CA SER A 270 -6.82 -13.65 -28.24
C SER A 270 -5.73 -12.95 -27.44
N THR A 271 -5.11 -13.71 -26.55
CA THR A 271 -3.93 -13.34 -25.79
C THR A 271 -2.76 -13.12 -26.75
N ALA A 272 -2.49 -11.87 -27.12
CA ALA A 272 -1.26 -11.48 -27.78
C ALA A 272 -0.39 -10.71 -26.77
N LYS A 273 0.54 -11.45 -26.16
CA LYS A 273 1.69 -10.97 -25.41
C LYS A 273 2.46 -9.99 -26.30
N THR A 274 2.57 -8.74 -25.86
CA THR A 274 3.44 -7.73 -26.46
C THR A 274 4.86 -8.30 -26.56
N ALA A 275 5.53 -8.11 -27.70
CA ALA A 275 6.88 -8.62 -27.96
C ALA A 275 7.88 -8.19 -26.86
N PRO A 276 8.81 -9.07 -26.43
CA PRO A 276 9.70 -8.78 -25.30
C PRO A 276 10.81 -7.81 -25.72
N ASN A 277 11.20 -6.93 -24.79
CA ASN A 277 12.53 -6.30 -24.82
C ASN A 277 13.59 -7.40 -25.02
N GLU A 278 14.57 -7.15 -25.87
CA GLU A 278 15.64 -8.11 -26.15
C GLU A 278 16.44 -8.36 -24.85
N TYR A 279 16.41 -9.59 -24.34
CA TYR A 279 17.15 -9.96 -23.14
C TYR A 279 18.66 -9.85 -23.41
N MET A 280 19.42 -9.36 -22.42
CA MET A 280 20.86 -9.16 -22.51
C MET A 280 21.61 -9.74 -21.31
N ALA A 281 22.95 -9.81 -21.39
CA ALA A 281 23.79 -10.19 -20.26
C ALA A 281 23.84 -9.08 -19.18
N GLY A 282 24.06 -9.48 -17.93
CA GLY A 282 24.16 -8.60 -16.76
C GLY A 282 23.30 -9.07 -15.59
N GLU A 283 23.07 -8.21 -14.60
CA GLU A 283 22.37 -8.58 -13.37
C GLU A 283 20.85 -8.54 -13.55
N TYR A 284 20.13 -9.47 -12.92
CA TYR A 284 18.68 -9.58 -12.99
C TYR A 284 18.07 -9.84 -11.62
N TYR A 285 16.95 -9.18 -11.32
CA TYR A 285 16.12 -9.40 -10.13
C TYR A 285 15.07 -10.47 -10.40
N CYS A 286 14.92 -11.43 -9.50
CA CYS A 286 13.80 -12.37 -9.49
C CYS A 286 12.51 -11.64 -9.08
N THR A 287 11.54 -11.53 -9.98
CA THR A 287 10.26 -10.83 -9.74
C THR A 287 9.10 -11.79 -9.47
N ALA A 288 9.33 -13.10 -9.59
CA ALA A 288 8.34 -14.11 -9.31
C ALA A 288 8.06 -14.21 -7.80
N ALA A 289 6.77 -14.23 -7.44
CA ALA A 289 6.32 -14.45 -6.06
C ALA A 289 6.52 -15.91 -5.59
N GLU A 290 6.64 -16.83 -6.55
CA GLU A 290 6.93 -18.25 -6.34
C GLU A 290 8.43 -18.51 -6.49
N LYS A 291 8.91 -19.64 -5.93
CA LYS A 291 10.28 -20.07 -6.14
C LYS A 291 10.53 -20.38 -7.61
N VAL A 292 11.65 -19.89 -8.14
CA VAL A 292 12.08 -20.13 -9.52
C VAL A 292 13.25 -21.08 -9.51
N ASP A 293 13.07 -22.24 -10.14
CA ASP A 293 14.13 -23.21 -10.32
C ASP A 293 15.20 -22.71 -11.30
N VAL A 294 16.45 -23.04 -10.99
CA VAL A 294 17.59 -22.89 -11.89
C VAL A 294 17.86 -24.25 -12.49
N PHE A 295 17.62 -24.40 -13.79
CA PHE A 295 17.72 -25.70 -14.46
C PHE A 295 19.15 -26.00 -14.90
N ALA A 296 19.55 -27.27 -14.81
CA ALA A 296 20.86 -27.71 -15.31
C ALA A 296 20.97 -27.60 -16.84
N ASP A 297 19.87 -27.79 -17.57
CA ASP A 297 19.78 -27.72 -19.02
C ASP A 297 18.50 -26.99 -19.45
N MET A 298 18.61 -26.06 -20.40
CA MET A 298 17.46 -25.30 -20.93
C MET A 298 16.40 -26.19 -21.62
N LYS A 299 16.80 -27.36 -22.13
CA LYS A 299 15.94 -28.31 -22.86
C LYS A 299 15.32 -29.37 -21.95
N ASP A 300 15.86 -29.53 -20.74
CA ASP A 300 15.39 -30.53 -19.77
C ASP A 300 15.18 -29.90 -18.38
N GLN A 301 13.99 -29.31 -18.20
CA GLN A 301 13.55 -28.62 -16.98
C GLN A 301 13.21 -29.58 -15.81
N LYS A 302 13.77 -30.79 -15.81
CA LYS A 302 13.52 -31.80 -14.77
C LYS A 302 14.54 -31.75 -13.64
N THR A 303 15.72 -31.19 -13.89
CA THR A 303 16.82 -31.15 -12.92
C THR A 303 17.10 -29.70 -12.52
N SER A 304 16.71 -29.35 -11.29
CA SER A 304 17.00 -28.06 -10.66
C SER A 304 18.30 -28.15 -9.86
N ILE A 305 19.17 -27.14 -10.00
CA ILE A 305 20.46 -27.04 -9.28
C ILE A 305 20.42 -26.01 -8.14
N ALA A 306 19.44 -25.12 -8.15
CA ALA A 306 19.19 -24.10 -7.14
C ALA A 306 17.76 -23.57 -7.27
N ALA A 307 17.25 -22.90 -6.24
CA ALA A 307 15.97 -22.21 -6.28
C ALA A 307 16.16 -20.75 -5.88
N LEU A 308 15.58 -19.84 -6.66
CA LEU A 308 15.63 -18.40 -6.47
C LEU A 308 14.28 -17.93 -5.92
N GLU A 309 14.33 -16.99 -4.98
CA GLU A 309 13.16 -16.36 -4.37
C GLU A 309 13.02 -14.91 -4.86
N TYR A 310 11.85 -14.32 -4.64
CA TYR A 310 11.59 -12.92 -4.94
C TYR A 310 12.70 -12.02 -4.35
N GLY A 311 13.22 -11.11 -5.17
CA GLY A 311 14.29 -10.18 -4.78
C GLY A 311 15.71 -10.76 -4.83
N ASN A 312 15.88 -12.05 -5.15
CA ASN A 312 17.22 -12.58 -5.43
C ASN A 312 17.77 -11.99 -6.73
N ILE A 313 19.06 -11.73 -6.74
CA ILE A 313 19.81 -11.18 -7.86
C ILE A 313 20.79 -12.24 -8.36
N VAL A 314 20.85 -12.39 -9.68
CA VAL A 314 21.81 -13.28 -10.36
C VAL A 314 22.43 -12.57 -11.55
N ASN A 315 23.69 -12.89 -11.85
CA ASN A 315 24.38 -12.40 -13.03
C ASN A 315 24.17 -13.38 -14.20
N VAL A 316 23.52 -12.89 -15.26
CA VAL A 316 23.29 -13.59 -16.51
C VAL A 316 24.49 -13.38 -17.43
N VAL A 317 25.19 -14.46 -17.74
CA VAL A 317 26.43 -14.47 -18.54
C VAL A 317 26.13 -14.49 -20.03
N SER A 318 25.07 -15.19 -20.44
CA SER A 318 24.65 -15.28 -21.84
C SER A 318 23.14 -15.48 -21.94
N VAL A 319 22.56 -15.14 -23.10
CA VAL A 319 21.12 -15.24 -23.34
C VAL A 319 20.86 -16.15 -24.54
N SER A 320 19.88 -17.03 -24.39
CA SER A 320 19.39 -17.92 -25.45
C SER A 320 17.86 -17.93 -25.45
N GLY A 321 17.25 -17.11 -26.33
CA GLY A 321 15.80 -16.94 -26.36
C GLY A 321 15.31 -16.25 -25.09
N SER A 322 14.39 -16.88 -24.35
CA SER A 322 13.92 -16.40 -23.05
C SER A 322 14.73 -16.91 -21.85
N TYR A 323 15.85 -17.59 -22.09
CA TYR A 323 16.66 -18.18 -21.02
C TYR A 323 17.98 -17.46 -20.85
N GLY A 324 18.36 -17.24 -19.60
CA GLY A 324 19.64 -16.67 -19.20
C GLY A 324 20.53 -17.73 -18.58
N GLU A 325 21.78 -17.80 -19.02
CA GLU A 325 22.82 -18.61 -18.42
C GLU A 325 23.34 -17.93 -17.15
N VAL A 326 23.31 -18.64 -16.03
CA VAL A 326 23.82 -18.17 -14.73
C VAL A 326 24.83 -19.17 -14.18
N LYS A 327 25.68 -18.71 -13.24
CA LYS A 327 26.63 -19.57 -12.53
C LYS A 327 26.31 -19.54 -11.04
N ILE A 328 25.87 -20.66 -10.49
CA ILE A 328 25.50 -20.80 -9.07
C ILE A 328 26.26 -21.97 -8.45
N GLY A 329 26.95 -21.75 -7.33
CA GLY A 329 27.76 -22.77 -6.65
C GLY A 329 28.80 -23.41 -7.57
N GLY A 330 29.45 -22.61 -8.41
CA GLY A 330 30.41 -23.07 -9.42
C GLY A 330 29.80 -23.79 -10.63
N LYS A 331 28.50 -24.08 -10.64
CA LYS A 331 27.80 -24.82 -11.71
C LYS A 331 27.10 -23.88 -12.67
N LYS A 332 27.12 -24.23 -13.95
CA LYS A 332 26.31 -23.59 -14.98
C LYS A 332 24.84 -24.00 -14.83
N GLY A 333 23.94 -23.04 -14.94
CA GLY A 333 22.50 -23.26 -14.95
C GLY A 333 21.76 -22.25 -15.83
N TRP A 334 20.45 -22.46 -15.96
CA TRP A 334 19.57 -21.67 -16.82
C TRP A 334 18.33 -21.23 -16.07
N ILE A 335 18.00 -19.96 -16.21
CA ILE A 335 16.78 -19.35 -15.66
C ILE A 335 15.88 -18.84 -16.78
N ASP A 336 14.57 -18.90 -16.57
CA ASP A 336 13.59 -18.27 -17.47
C ASP A 336 13.51 -16.77 -17.16
N LEU A 337 14.09 -15.95 -18.03
CA LEU A 337 14.17 -14.50 -17.87
C LEU A 337 12.80 -13.81 -17.92
N SER A 338 11.73 -14.51 -18.33
CA SER A 338 10.38 -13.95 -18.20
C SER A 338 9.90 -13.80 -16.75
N LYS A 339 10.61 -14.43 -15.80
CA LYS A 339 10.39 -14.30 -14.35
C LYS A 339 11.38 -13.33 -13.67
N PHE A 340 12.17 -12.62 -14.47
CA PHE A 340 13.22 -11.74 -13.99
C PHE A 340 13.16 -10.37 -14.68
N GLU A 341 13.76 -9.37 -14.05
CA GLU A 341 13.88 -8.02 -14.58
C GLU A 341 15.34 -7.60 -14.61
N TYR A 342 15.80 -7.03 -15.72
CA TYR A 342 17.18 -6.58 -15.87
C TYR A 342 17.46 -5.44 -14.90
N ALA A 343 18.54 -5.55 -14.13
CA ALA A 343 18.89 -4.58 -13.11
C ALA A 343 19.42 -3.25 -13.67
N GLY A 344 19.68 -3.21 -14.97
CA GLY A 344 20.24 -2.04 -15.64
C GLY A 344 21.75 -2.15 -15.82
N THR A 345 22.33 -1.07 -16.33
CA THR A 345 23.77 -0.93 -16.47
C THR A 345 24.41 -0.53 -15.15
N ALA A 346 25.69 -0.87 -14.98
CA ALA A 346 26.46 -0.48 -13.80
C ALA A 346 26.35 1.01 -13.48
N GLN A 347 26.09 1.30 -12.20
CA GLN A 347 25.98 2.65 -11.67
C GLN A 347 27.18 2.96 -10.77
N ASP A 348 27.60 4.22 -10.74
CA ASP A 348 28.56 4.70 -9.75
C ASP A 348 27.76 5.37 -8.62
N LEU A 349 27.51 4.59 -7.57
CA LEU A 349 26.87 5.05 -6.34
C LEU A 349 27.91 5.69 -5.40
N GLU A 350 27.46 6.66 -4.60
CA GLU A 350 28.31 7.25 -3.56
C GLU A 350 28.59 6.21 -2.46
N ALA A 351 29.79 6.26 -1.89
CA ALA A 351 30.18 5.34 -0.82
C ALA A 351 29.26 5.55 0.39
N GLY A 352 28.59 4.49 0.81
CA GLY A 352 27.62 4.55 1.90
C GLY A 352 26.17 4.80 1.46
N ASP A 353 25.91 5.20 0.23
CA ASP A 353 24.56 5.48 -0.30
C ASP A 353 24.13 4.33 -1.23
N ILE A 354 23.83 3.18 -0.61
CA ILE A 354 23.43 1.97 -1.31
C ILE A 354 22.10 2.19 -2.02
N ASN A 355 21.21 2.97 -1.40
CA ASN A 355 19.84 3.16 -1.88
C ASN A 355 19.68 4.35 -2.85
N SER A 356 20.74 5.11 -3.10
CA SER A 356 20.80 6.28 -3.97
C SER A 356 19.80 7.39 -3.57
N ASP A 357 19.70 7.67 -2.27
CA ASP A 357 18.93 8.79 -1.73
C ASP A 357 19.78 10.07 -1.53
N GLY A 358 21.08 9.98 -1.77
CA GLY A 358 22.03 11.07 -1.60
C GLY A 358 22.54 11.22 -0.17
N SER A 359 22.36 10.23 0.70
CA SER A 359 22.85 10.25 2.08
C SER A 359 23.18 8.84 2.58
N ALA A 360 24.41 8.65 3.07
CA ALA A 360 24.77 7.42 3.75
C ALA A 360 24.18 7.40 5.17
N ASP A 361 23.08 6.68 5.38
CA ASP A 361 22.36 6.72 6.65
C ASP A 361 21.94 5.36 7.22
N LYS A 362 21.07 5.38 8.24
CA LYS A 362 20.59 4.17 8.92
C LYS A 362 19.81 3.23 8.01
N TYR A 363 19.28 3.70 6.89
CA TYR A 363 18.57 2.91 5.89
C TYR A 363 19.55 2.08 5.06
N ASP A 364 20.69 2.64 4.67
CA ASP A 364 21.77 1.90 4.02
C ASP A 364 22.40 0.89 4.99
N LEU A 365 22.59 1.28 6.26
CA LEU A 365 22.99 0.34 7.31
C LEU A 365 22.03 -0.85 7.46
N ALA A 366 20.73 -0.64 7.25
CA ALA A 366 19.76 -1.74 7.27
C ALA A 366 19.96 -2.68 6.06
N LEU A 367 20.25 -2.14 4.88
CA LEU A 367 20.56 -2.91 3.67
C LEU A 367 21.86 -3.72 3.84
N VAL A 368 22.89 -3.15 4.46
CA VAL A 368 24.14 -3.87 4.80
C VAL A 368 23.85 -5.05 5.71
N ASN A 369 23.07 -4.84 6.78
CA ASN A 369 22.74 -5.91 7.73
C ASN A 369 21.88 -7.01 7.10
N GLU A 370 20.95 -6.64 6.21
CA GLU A 370 20.16 -7.60 5.44
C GLU A 370 21.06 -8.42 4.51
N TYR A 371 21.95 -7.76 3.77
CA TYR A 371 22.90 -8.42 2.89
C TYR A 371 23.75 -9.44 3.65
N ILE A 372 24.35 -9.07 4.79
CA ILE A 372 25.17 -9.97 5.62
C ILE A 372 24.33 -11.17 6.10
N THR A 373 23.12 -10.93 6.60
CA THR A 373 22.25 -11.99 7.12
C THR A 373 21.81 -12.98 6.03
N LYS A 374 21.67 -12.50 4.79
CA LYS A 374 21.21 -13.29 3.64
C LYS A 374 22.37 -13.98 2.94
N SER A 375 23.53 -13.32 2.80
CA SER A 375 24.70 -13.84 2.08
C SER A 375 25.22 -15.14 2.68
N GLU A 376 25.14 -15.30 4.01
CA GLU A 376 25.48 -16.56 4.71
C GLU A 376 24.59 -17.75 4.32
N LYS A 377 23.36 -17.47 3.84
CA LYS A 377 22.33 -18.49 3.55
C LYS A 377 22.12 -18.71 2.07
N LEU A 378 22.57 -17.78 1.23
CA LEU A 378 22.41 -17.84 -0.21
C LEU A 378 23.55 -18.64 -0.85
N PRO A 379 23.28 -19.40 -1.91
CA PRO A 379 24.34 -20.07 -2.64
C PRO A 379 25.22 -19.06 -3.37
N GLU A 380 26.51 -19.39 -3.54
CA GLU A 380 27.44 -18.59 -4.33
C GLU A 380 26.84 -18.26 -5.70
N GLY A 381 26.94 -17.00 -6.13
CA GLY A 381 26.35 -16.51 -7.38
C GLY A 381 24.92 -15.99 -7.27
N VAL A 382 24.33 -16.01 -6.05
CA VAL A 382 23.04 -15.37 -5.74
C VAL A 382 23.25 -14.29 -4.70
N SER A 383 22.67 -13.12 -4.94
CA SER A 383 22.79 -11.94 -4.07
C SER A 383 21.42 -11.33 -3.74
N VAL A 384 21.41 -10.38 -2.81
CA VAL A 384 20.27 -9.46 -2.57
C VAL A 384 20.62 -8.00 -2.89
N LEU A 385 21.87 -7.73 -3.24
CA LEU A 385 22.37 -6.45 -3.75
C LEU A 385 23.10 -6.67 -5.09
N THR A 386 22.97 -5.71 -6.00
CA THR A 386 23.73 -5.65 -7.26
C THR A 386 25.22 -5.41 -6.99
N SER A 387 26.03 -5.63 -8.01
CA SER A 387 27.49 -5.40 -7.94
C SER A 387 27.87 -3.96 -7.59
N TRP A 388 27.11 -2.95 -8.03
CA TRP A 388 27.37 -1.55 -7.70
C TRP A 388 26.84 -1.14 -6.33
N GLU A 389 25.74 -1.73 -5.87
CA GLU A 389 25.26 -1.59 -4.48
C GLU A 389 26.24 -2.22 -3.48
N ILE A 390 26.80 -3.38 -3.81
CA ILE A 390 27.88 -4.00 -3.02
C ILE A 390 29.10 -3.08 -2.97
N LYS A 391 29.50 -2.47 -4.09
CA LYS A 391 30.61 -1.51 -4.12
C LYS A 391 30.35 -0.29 -3.22
N ALA A 392 29.12 0.22 -3.17
CA ALA A 392 28.73 1.32 -2.30
C ALA A 392 28.68 0.92 -0.81
N ALA A 393 28.29 -0.33 -0.55
CA ALA A 393 28.21 -0.90 0.80
C ALA A 393 29.58 -1.15 1.43
N ASP A 394 30.62 -1.39 0.62
CA ASP A 394 31.99 -1.69 1.05
C ASP A 394 32.74 -0.41 1.46
N LEU A 395 32.42 0.09 2.65
CA LEU A 395 33.08 1.27 3.21
C LEU A 395 34.54 1.00 3.59
N SER A 396 34.90 -0.26 3.86
CA SER A 396 36.26 -0.66 4.22
C SER A 396 37.19 -0.74 3.01
N GLY A 397 36.64 -0.99 1.81
CA GLY A 397 37.36 -1.15 0.55
C GLY A 397 38.11 -2.48 0.46
N ASP A 398 37.72 -3.48 1.27
CA ASP A 398 38.36 -4.81 1.30
C ASP A 398 37.72 -5.81 0.32
N GLY A 399 36.64 -5.41 -0.35
CA GLY A 399 35.88 -6.20 -1.30
C GLY A 399 34.85 -7.16 -0.66
N VAL A 400 34.64 -7.09 0.65
CA VAL A 400 33.78 -8.01 1.40
C VAL A 400 32.90 -7.27 2.39
N ILE A 401 31.58 -7.26 2.13
CA ILE A 401 30.62 -6.67 3.08
C ILE A 401 30.53 -7.48 4.36
N ASN A 402 31.00 -6.92 5.47
CA ASN A 402 31.05 -7.58 6.77
C ASN A 402 30.85 -6.60 7.95
N ASN A 403 31.06 -7.08 9.18
CA ASN A 403 30.87 -6.27 10.38
C ASN A 403 31.79 -5.04 10.45
N THR A 404 32.89 -5.02 9.69
CA THR A 404 33.76 -3.85 9.55
C THR A 404 33.01 -2.71 8.86
N ASP A 405 32.28 -2.98 7.78
CA ASP A 405 31.47 -1.97 7.08
C ASP A 405 30.31 -1.48 7.96
N VAL A 406 29.68 -2.38 8.72
CA VAL A 406 28.64 -2.03 9.71
C VAL A 406 29.17 -1.03 10.74
N LEU A 407 30.39 -1.25 11.26
CA LEU A 407 31.02 -0.33 12.19
C LEU A 407 31.33 1.03 11.54
N LEU A 408 31.81 1.02 10.28
CA LEU A 408 32.08 2.25 9.53
C LEU A 408 30.80 3.05 9.27
N TYR A 409 29.68 2.40 8.94
CA TYR A 409 28.38 3.04 8.85
C TYR A 409 27.95 3.65 10.18
N LEU A 410 28.05 2.91 11.28
CA LEU A 410 27.69 3.42 12.60
C LEU A 410 28.55 4.64 12.99
N MET A 411 29.84 4.63 12.66
CA MET A 411 30.73 5.78 12.84
C MET A 411 30.34 6.97 11.96
N HIS A 412 29.88 6.71 10.73
CA HIS A 412 29.45 7.75 9.80
C HIS A 412 28.14 8.41 10.23
N ILE A 413 27.18 7.62 10.74
CA ILE A 413 25.84 8.08 11.13
C ILE A 413 25.83 8.76 12.52
N CYS A 414 26.73 8.35 13.42
CA CYS A 414 26.74 8.83 14.81
C CYS A 414 27.62 10.07 15.03
N ASN A 415 28.38 10.50 14.03
CA ASN A 415 29.13 11.76 14.02
C ASN A 415 28.29 12.88 13.40
#